data_AF-A0A4Q3TG88-F1
#
_entry.id   AF-A0A4Q3TG88-F1
#
_cell.length_a   1.000
_cell.length_b   1.000
_cell.length_c   1.000
_cell.angle_alpha   90.00
_cell.angle_beta   90.00
_cell.angle_gamma   90.00
#
_symmetry.space_group_name_H-M   'P 1'
#
loop_
_entity.id
_entity.type
_entity.pdbx_description
1 polymer ?
#
loop_
_entity_poly.entity_id
_entity_poly.type
_entity_poly.pdbx_seq_one_letter_code
_entity_poly.pdbx_strand_id
1 'polypeptide(L)'
;TEIAMIKVVAPTMACQVIDWAMQVHGGGGMCDDFPLAHAYASARTLRFADGPDEVHRNAIAKWELGKYGTYGKDAEVPVTRGS
;
A
#
# COMPACT_ATOMS: atom_id res chain seq x y z
N THR A 1 -10.68 -2.57 -10.57
CA THR A 1 -10.27 -2.19 -9.19
C THR A 1 -9.19 -3.11 -8.65
N GLU A 2 -8.99 -4.28 -9.26
CA GLU A 2 -7.91 -5.22 -8.93
C GLU A 2 -6.51 -4.61 -9.03
N ILE A 3 -6.28 -3.71 -10.00
CA ILE A 3 -4.98 -3.04 -10.20
C ILE A 3 -4.59 -2.16 -9.00
N ALA A 4 -5.56 -1.48 -8.37
CA ALA A 4 -5.30 -0.67 -7.16
C ALA A 4 -5.05 -1.55 -5.94
N MET A 5 -5.69 -2.72 -5.85
CA MET A 5 -5.49 -3.67 -4.75
C MET A 5 -4.09 -4.28 -4.78
N ILE A 6 -3.63 -4.74 -5.95
CA ILE A 6 -2.29 -5.32 -6.07
C ILE A 6 -1.19 -4.30 -5.78
N LYS A 7 -1.41 -3.02 -6.14
CA LYS A 7 -0.44 -1.94 -5.90
C LYS A 7 -0.19 -1.66 -4.42
N VAL A 8 -1.13 -2.00 -3.54
CA VAL A 8 -0.98 -1.90 -2.07
C VAL A 8 -0.34 -3.16 -1.48
N VAL A 9 -0.78 -4.33 -1.93
CA VAL A 9 -0.37 -5.61 -1.34
C VAL A 9 1.05 -6.00 -1.75
N ALA A 10 1.40 -5.84 -3.04
CA ALA A 10 2.67 -6.33 -3.57
C ALA A 10 3.91 -5.66 -2.92
N PRO A 11 3.97 -4.32 -2.75
CA PRO A 11 5.12 -3.69 -2.11
C PRO A 11 5.25 -4.04 -0.62
N THR A 12 4.11 -4.17 0.07
CA THR A 12 4.09 -4.55 1.51
C THR A 12 4.63 -5.96 1.71
N MET A 13 4.19 -6.91 0.89
CA MET A 13 4.69 -8.29 0.92
C MET A 13 6.18 -8.36 0.54
N ALA A 14 6.60 -7.61 -0.48
CA ALA A 14 8.01 -7.56 -0.89
C ALA A 14 8.90 -7.03 0.25
N CYS A 15 8.53 -5.94 0.92
CA CYS A 15 9.27 -5.44 2.07
C CYS A 15 9.40 -6.49 3.18
N GLN A 16 8.33 -7.24 3.47
CA GLN A 16 8.34 -8.26 4.52
C GLN A 16 9.27 -9.44 4.19
N VAL A 17 9.24 -9.93 2.95
CA VAL A 17 10.13 -11.04 2.53
C VAL A 17 11.59 -10.60 2.52
N ILE A 18 11.87 -9.37 2.08
CA ILE A 18 13.23 -8.82 2.08
C ILE A 18 13.73 -8.64 3.51
N ASP A 19 12.89 -8.17 4.43
CA ASP A 19 13.23 -8.01 5.84
C ASP A 19 13.60 -9.36 6.49
N TRP A 20 12.85 -10.41 6.21
CA TRP A 20 13.22 -11.77 6.64
C TRP A 20 14.57 -12.22 6.07
N ALA A 21 14.85 -11.91 4.79
CA ALA A 21 16.15 -12.22 4.19
C ALA A 21 17.28 -11.43 4.86
N MET A 22 17.07 -10.15 5.17
CA MET A 22 18.05 -9.32 5.90
C MET A 22 18.35 -9.90 7.28
N GLN A 23 17.31 -10.30 8.01
CA GLN A 23 17.45 -10.90 9.35
C GLN A 23 18.28 -12.19 9.32
N VAL A 24 18.11 -13.03 8.30
CA VAL A 24 18.90 -14.27 8.11
C VAL A 24 20.38 -13.98 7.83
N HIS A 25 20.68 -12.88 7.12
CA HIS A 25 22.05 -12.48 6.80
C HIS A 25 22.74 -11.67 7.92
N GLY A 26 22.02 -11.36 9.01
CA GLY A 26 22.56 -10.62 10.15
C GLY A 26 23.12 -9.25 9.74
N GLY A 27 24.30 -8.90 10.25
CA GLY A 27 24.96 -7.62 9.91
C GLY A 27 25.18 -7.44 8.40
N GLY A 28 25.45 -8.53 7.67
CA GLY A 28 25.62 -8.49 6.22
C GLY A 28 24.36 -8.07 5.47
N GLY A 29 23.17 -8.33 6.02
CA GLY A 29 21.89 -7.91 5.43
C GLY A 29 21.72 -6.39 5.35
N MET A 30 22.48 -5.63 6.13
CA MET A 30 22.51 -4.15 6.12
C MET A 30 23.75 -3.57 5.41
N CYS A 31 24.68 -4.42 4.96
CA CYS A 31 25.89 -4.03 4.26
C CYS A 31 25.71 -4.15 2.75
N ASP A 32 26.64 -3.58 1.98
CA ASP A 32 26.66 -3.69 0.52
C ASP A 32 27.09 -5.08 0.02
N ASP A 33 27.40 -6.00 0.93
CA ASP A 33 27.73 -7.40 0.64
C ASP A 33 26.54 -8.15 0.00
N PHE A 34 25.31 -7.73 0.32
CA PHE A 34 24.09 -8.28 -0.26
C PHE A 34 23.20 -7.16 -0.80
N PRO A 35 22.49 -7.36 -1.93
CA PRO A 35 21.63 -6.33 -2.51
C PRO A 35 20.33 -6.08 -1.72
N LEU A 36 20.24 -6.57 -0.47
CA LEU A 36 19.03 -6.60 0.33
C LEU A 36 18.61 -5.21 0.83
N ALA A 37 19.57 -4.40 1.31
CA ALA A 37 19.28 -3.05 1.78
C ALA A 37 18.74 -2.16 0.65
N HIS A 38 19.36 -2.23 -0.54
CA HIS A 38 18.88 -1.53 -1.73
C HIS A 38 17.51 -2.03 -2.21
N ALA A 39 17.30 -3.34 -2.22
CA ALA A 39 16.01 -3.94 -2.56
C ALA A 39 14.90 -3.49 -1.60
N TYR A 40 15.16 -3.44 -0.30
CA TYR A 40 14.20 -2.97 0.71
C TYR A 40 13.81 -1.50 0.49
N ALA A 41 14.80 -0.63 0.25
CA ALA A 41 14.55 0.78 -0.04
C ALA A 41 13.73 0.97 -1.33
N SER A 42 14.04 0.19 -2.37
CA SER A 42 13.32 0.22 -3.64
C SER A 42 11.86 -0.22 -3.47
N ALA A 43 11.63 -1.35 -2.78
CA ALA A 43 10.29 -1.85 -2.49
C ALA A 43 9.47 -0.87 -1.64
N ARG A 44 10.11 -0.22 -0.66
CA ARG A 44 9.46 0.81 0.17
C ARG A 44 9.08 2.05 -0.63
N THR A 45 9.90 2.44 -1.60
CA THR A 45 9.62 3.58 -2.49
C THR A 45 8.35 3.34 -3.32
N LEU A 46 8.09 2.10 -3.72
CA LEU A 46 6.88 1.72 -4.45
C LEU A 46 5.59 1.92 -3.65
N ARG A 47 5.65 2.10 -2.33
CA ARG A 47 4.49 2.43 -1.48
C ARG A 47 4.11 3.92 -1.54
N PHE A 48 4.99 4.75 -2.07
CA PHE A 48 4.75 6.17 -2.32
C PHE A 48 4.49 6.45 -3.79
N ALA A 49 5.16 5.72 -4.69
CA ALA A 49 5.02 5.89 -6.13
C ALA A 49 3.60 5.56 -6.62
N ASP A 50 3.10 6.31 -7.61
CA ASP A 50 1.79 6.15 -8.27
C ASP A 50 0.55 6.26 -7.36
N GLY A 51 0.70 6.80 -6.15
CA GLY A 51 -0.37 6.94 -5.18
C GLY A 51 -0.03 6.21 -3.88
N PRO A 52 0.09 6.95 -2.75
CA PRO A 52 0.32 6.33 -1.45
C PRO A 52 -0.71 5.24 -1.14
N ASP A 53 -0.31 4.22 -0.38
CA ASP A 53 -1.17 3.09 0.01
C ASP A 53 -2.52 3.54 0.62
N GLU A 54 -2.54 4.68 1.30
CA GLU A 54 -3.74 5.28 1.91
C GLU A 54 -4.75 5.75 0.86
N VAL A 55 -4.27 6.33 -0.24
CA VAL A 55 -5.11 6.82 -1.35
C VAL A 55 -5.77 5.64 -2.04
N HIS A 56 -5.01 4.57 -2.30
CA HIS A 56 -5.53 3.35 -2.90
C HIS A 56 -6.50 2.62 -1.95
N ARG A 57 -6.18 2.49 -0.65
CA ARG A 57 -7.10 1.90 0.34
C ARG A 57 -8.40 2.67 0.48
N ASN A 58 -8.36 4.01 0.45
CA ASN A 58 -9.57 4.84 0.50
C ASN A 58 -10.44 4.63 -0.76
N ALA A 59 -9.82 4.57 -1.95
CA ALA A 59 -10.55 4.27 -3.19
C ALA A 59 -11.21 2.87 -3.16
N ILE A 60 -10.50 1.85 -2.66
CA ILE A 60 -11.05 0.50 -2.47
C ILE A 60 -12.20 0.51 -1.46
N ALA A 61 -12.04 1.19 -0.32
CA ALA A 61 -13.06 1.28 0.72
C ALA A 61 -14.35 1.94 0.22
N LYS A 62 -14.26 3.05 -0.52
CA LYS A 62 -15.43 3.69 -1.15
C LYS A 62 -16.14 2.75 -2.11
N TRP A 63 -15.38 1.99 -2.90
CA TRP A 63 -15.94 1.05 -3.87
C TRP A 63 -16.62 -0.14 -3.19
N GLU A 64 -15.98 -0.76 -2.18
CA GLU A 64 -16.56 -1.88 -1.43
C GLU A 64 -17.80 -1.45 -0.64
N LEU A 65 -17.76 -0.30 0.04
CA LEU A 65 -18.94 0.22 0.74
C LEU A 65 -20.09 0.56 -0.21
N GLY A 66 -19.79 1.01 -1.44
CA GLY A 66 -20.79 1.22 -2.49
C GLY A 66 -21.51 -0.04 -2.95
N LYS A 67 -20.95 -1.24 -2.74
CA LYS A 67 -21.61 -2.52 -3.07
C LYS A 67 -22.61 -2.97 -2.01
N TYR A 68 -22.37 -2.66 -0.74
CA TYR A 68 -23.14 -3.17 0.40
C TYR A 68 -24.03 -2.10 1.07
N GLY A 69 -23.83 -0.82 0.78
CA GLY A 69 -24.55 0.27 1.44
C GLY A 69 -25.89 0.60 0.80
N THR A 70 -26.92 0.73 1.64
CA THR A 70 -28.10 1.61 1.41
C THR A 70 -27.73 3.10 1.35
N TYR A 71 -26.44 3.44 1.44
CA TYR A 71 -25.87 4.76 1.16
C TYR A 71 -25.94 5.16 -0.33
N GLY A 72 -26.34 4.24 -1.21
CA GLY A 72 -26.37 4.44 -2.66
C GLY A 72 -27.75 4.71 -3.27
N LYS A 73 -28.84 4.74 -2.49
CA LYS A 73 -30.16 5.07 -3.04
C LYS A 73 -30.70 6.42 -2.59
N ASP A 74 -30.49 6.82 -1.34
CA ASP A 74 -31.12 8.03 -0.77
C ASP A 74 -30.24 8.88 0.18
N ALA A 75 -28.93 8.63 0.29
CA ALA A 75 -28.09 9.38 1.23
C ALA A 75 -27.47 10.64 0.58
N GLU A 76 -27.88 11.82 1.03
CA GLU A 76 -27.23 13.09 0.69
C GLU A 76 -25.75 13.05 1.08
N VAL A 77 -24.90 13.38 0.11
CA VAL A 77 -23.45 13.44 0.30
C VAL A 77 -23.14 14.60 1.26
N PRO A 78 -22.45 14.36 2.39
CA PRO A 78 -22.08 15.46 3.28
C PRO A 78 -21.09 16.37 2.54
N VAL A 79 -21.53 17.58 2.18
CA VAL A 79 -20.70 18.60 1.55
C VAL A 79 -19.68 19.08 2.56
N THR A 80 -18.45 18.58 2.48
CA THR A 80 -17.31 19.05 3.30
C THR A 80 -16.64 20.26 2.64
N ARG A 81 -17.41 21.29 2.28
CA ARG A 81 -16.86 22.61 1.98
C ARG A 81 -17.66 23.65 2.75
N GLY A 82 -16.98 24.26 3.72
CA GLY A 82 -17.45 25.43 4.43
C GLY A 82 -17.73 26.59 3.47
N SER A 83 -18.69 27.40 3.90
CA SER A 83 -18.99 28.77 3.48
C SER A 83 -17.74 29.62 3.24
#